data_AF-A0AAV8REK9-F1
#
_entry.id   AF-A0AAV8REK9-F1
#
_cell.length_a   1.000
_cell.length_b   1.000
_cell.length_c   1.000
_cell.angle_alpha   90.00
_cell.angle_beta   90.00
_cell.angle_gamma   90.00
#
_symmetry.space_group_name_H-M   'P 1'
#
loop_
_entity.id
_entity.type
_entity.pdbx_description
1 polymer ?
#
loop_
_entity_poly.entity_id
_entity_poly.type
_entity_poly.pdbx_seq_one_letter_code
_entity_poly.pdbx_strand_id
1 'polypeptide(L)'
;MVEEERDPQRLKRIAAAAYDYDNDPRWAEYYSNILIPPHMAARSEVVEHFKRKFYQRFIDPDLVVETMSSTSSSQSSRASERPSSQPTQSSRASERPSLSTARNVRPQNSGSGSGSMGTAESVGGNANPLRLDQRSIHFSVNAWVLVVAVLGMLPVASRNLSNKAYRLSLLGTACSSAYSVYTLYGKPRAWNLPAIQTWFQTVVGGKDFIHLIYCITLVTLQLHFKFALIPVFCWALDLVARFLRRNFARSSLYRKYMEEPCLWVEANGTTLNILSSNAEIGMGFLLIISLFSWQRNIIQTFIYWQLLKLMYHVPVTAGYHQSAWARIGRTVNPYIYRYAPFLNSPISSVQRWWFR
;
A
#
# COMPACT_ATOMS: atom_id res chain seq x y z
N MET A 1 53.71 -3.10 -39.34
CA MET A 1 52.91 -4.24 -38.85
C MET A 1 52.64 -3.98 -37.38
N VAL A 2 51.46 -3.45 -37.08
CA VAL A 2 50.97 -3.26 -35.70
C VAL A 2 49.67 -4.06 -35.66
N GLU A 3 49.67 -5.11 -34.86
CA GLU A 3 48.50 -5.92 -34.58
C GLU A 3 47.45 -5.03 -33.91
N GLU A 4 46.39 -4.69 -34.65
CA GLU A 4 45.15 -4.24 -34.04
C GLU A 4 44.59 -5.40 -33.23
N GLU A 5 44.83 -5.36 -31.92
CA GLU A 5 44.15 -6.17 -30.93
C GLU A 5 42.65 -5.87 -31.06
N ARG A 6 41.97 -6.65 -31.90
CA ARG A 6 40.52 -6.56 -32.13
C ARG A 6 39.84 -6.79 -30.81
N ASP A 7 39.29 -5.72 -30.25
CA ASP A 7 38.46 -5.74 -29.04
C ASP A 7 37.50 -6.95 -29.11
N PRO A 8 37.65 -7.95 -28.22
CA PRO A 8 36.91 -9.21 -28.29
C PRO A 8 35.39 -8.98 -28.21
N GLN A 9 34.95 -7.88 -27.59
CA GLN A 9 33.54 -7.49 -27.55
C GLN A 9 33.02 -7.02 -28.91
N ARG A 10 33.86 -6.38 -29.73
CA ARG A 10 33.49 -5.92 -31.08
C ARG A 10 33.22 -7.09 -32.01
N LEU A 11 34.02 -8.15 -31.92
CA LEU A 11 33.82 -9.38 -32.68
C LEU A 11 32.52 -10.09 -32.27
N LYS A 12 32.23 -10.16 -30.97
CA LYS A 12 30.99 -10.75 -30.46
C LYS A 12 29.74 -9.97 -30.88
N ARG A 13 29.82 -8.64 -30.95
CA ARG A 13 28.72 -7.78 -31.48
C ARG A 13 28.46 -8.01 -32.97
N ILE A 14 29.52 -8.20 -33.76
CA ILE A 14 29.41 -8.51 -35.20
C ILE A 14 28.81 -9.91 -35.39
N ALA A 15 29.24 -10.89 -34.60
CA ALA A 15 28.66 -12.23 -34.62
C ALA A 15 27.18 -12.23 -34.22
N ALA A 16 26.81 -11.46 -33.19
CA ALA A 16 25.42 -11.27 -32.80
C ALA A 16 24.60 -10.59 -33.90
N ALA A 17 25.15 -9.62 -34.65
CA ALA A 17 24.43 -8.98 -35.75
C ALA A 17 24.24 -9.90 -36.97
N ALA A 18 25.18 -10.84 -37.19
CA ALA A 18 25.15 -11.79 -38.31
C ALA A 18 24.37 -13.09 -38.01
N TYR A 19 23.87 -13.27 -36.79
CA TYR A 19 23.09 -14.44 -36.42
C TYR A 19 21.72 -14.44 -37.11
N ASP A 20 21.29 -15.61 -37.58
CA ASP A 20 20.00 -15.79 -38.25
C ASP A 20 18.88 -15.98 -37.21
N TYR A 21 18.32 -14.86 -36.76
CA TYR A 21 17.24 -14.85 -35.77
C TYR A 21 15.89 -15.30 -36.35
N ASP A 22 15.68 -15.18 -37.66
CA ASP A 22 14.37 -15.43 -38.28
C ASP A 22 14.10 -16.93 -38.43
N ASN A 23 15.16 -17.73 -38.46
CA ASN A 23 15.09 -19.19 -38.51
C ASN A 23 15.12 -19.87 -37.12
N ASP A 24 15.28 -19.09 -36.04
CA ASP A 24 15.30 -19.62 -34.66
C ASP A 24 13.90 -19.54 -34.00
N PRO A 25 13.22 -20.66 -33.72
CA PRO A 25 11.89 -20.65 -33.13
C PRO A 25 11.87 -20.03 -31.72
N ARG A 26 13.01 -20.02 -31.02
CA ARG A 26 13.15 -19.41 -29.68
C ARG A 26 13.12 -17.89 -29.74
N TRP A 27 13.53 -17.30 -30.87
CA TRP A 27 13.46 -15.85 -31.05
C TRP A 27 12.02 -15.38 -31.15
N ALA A 28 11.16 -16.08 -31.91
CA ALA A 28 9.75 -15.74 -32.03
C ALA A 28 9.01 -15.81 -30.68
N GLU A 29 9.24 -16.86 -29.91
CA GLU A 29 8.68 -17.01 -28.55
C GLU A 29 9.21 -15.92 -27.61
N TYR A 30 10.52 -15.65 -27.63
CA TYR A 30 11.14 -14.61 -26.81
C TYR A 30 10.62 -13.22 -27.15
N TYR A 31 10.52 -12.88 -28.43
CA TYR A 31 10.06 -11.56 -28.91
C TYR A 31 8.60 -11.31 -28.56
N SER A 32 7.73 -12.32 -28.67
CA SER A 32 6.31 -12.21 -28.31
C SER A 32 6.06 -11.96 -26.82
N ASN A 33 6.98 -12.42 -25.95
CA ASN A 33 6.89 -12.24 -24.50
C ASN A 33 7.41 -10.87 -24.02
N ILE A 34 8.06 -10.09 -24.89
CA ILE A 34 8.56 -8.75 -24.54
C ILE A 34 7.45 -7.72 -24.78
N LEU A 35 6.95 -7.09 -23.71
CA LEU A 35 6.04 -5.96 -23.83
C LEU A 35 6.79 -4.70 -24.29
N ILE A 36 6.83 -4.47 -25.60
CA ILE A 36 7.34 -3.22 -26.19
C ILE A 36 6.15 -2.29 -26.46
N PRO A 37 6.17 -1.03 -25.96
CA PRO A 37 5.14 -0.05 -26.30
C PRO A 37 5.05 0.15 -27.84
N PRO A 38 3.85 0.28 -28.43
CA PRO A 38 3.67 0.30 -29.88
C PRO A 38 4.48 1.37 -30.62
N HIS A 39 4.72 2.52 -29.95
CA HIS A 39 5.51 3.64 -30.48
C HIS A 39 7.03 3.39 -30.46
N MET A 40 7.51 2.37 -29.74
CA MET A 40 8.93 1.99 -29.69
C MET A 40 9.22 0.73 -30.51
N ALA A 41 8.23 -0.12 -30.76
CA ALA A 41 8.39 -1.37 -31.51
C ALA A 41 8.79 -1.14 -32.99
N ALA A 42 8.41 0.01 -33.57
CA ALA A 42 8.75 0.37 -34.94
C ALA A 42 10.22 0.84 -35.13
N ARG A 43 10.98 1.05 -34.05
CA ARG A 43 12.38 1.50 -34.13
C ARG A 43 13.31 0.31 -34.29
N SER A 44 14.11 0.30 -35.35
CA SER A 44 15.12 -0.74 -35.62
C SER A 44 16.13 -0.90 -34.48
N GLU A 45 16.53 0.20 -33.85
CA GLU A 45 17.43 0.22 -32.68
C GLU A 45 16.90 -0.59 -31.49
N VAL A 46 15.58 -0.59 -31.31
CA VAL A 46 14.91 -1.30 -30.21
C VAL A 46 14.93 -2.80 -30.48
N VAL A 47 14.62 -3.18 -31.71
CA VAL A 47 14.68 -4.58 -32.16
C VAL A 47 16.10 -5.13 -32.06
N GLU A 48 17.11 -4.37 -32.49
CA GLU A 48 18.51 -4.78 -32.41
C GLU A 48 19.01 -4.99 -30.98
N HIS A 49 18.61 -4.12 -30.04
CA HIS A 49 18.97 -4.31 -28.63
C HIS A 49 18.38 -5.60 -28.04
N PHE A 50 17.13 -5.92 -28.39
CA PHE A 50 16.52 -7.17 -27.95
C PHE A 50 17.13 -8.39 -28.64
N LYS A 51 17.55 -8.29 -29.90
CA LYS A 51 18.36 -9.32 -30.59
C LYS A 51 19.68 -9.58 -29.86
N ARG A 52 20.40 -8.51 -29.47
CA ARG A 52 21.65 -8.63 -28.69
C ARG A 52 21.43 -9.23 -27.30
N LYS A 53 20.33 -8.89 -26.62
CA LYS A 53 19.95 -9.50 -25.33
C LYS A 53 19.57 -10.98 -25.46
N PHE A 54 18.89 -11.34 -26.55
CA PHE A 54 18.61 -12.74 -26.85
C PHE A 54 19.90 -13.52 -27.08
N TYR A 55 20.80 -12.98 -27.92
CA TYR A 55 22.09 -13.59 -28.20
C TYR A 55 22.95 -13.74 -26.94
N GLN A 56 22.96 -12.73 -26.07
CA GLN A 56 23.61 -12.81 -24.75
C GLN A 56 23.02 -13.94 -23.89
N ARG A 57 21.70 -14.09 -23.88
CA ARG A 57 21.00 -15.04 -23.00
C ARG A 57 21.10 -16.49 -23.48
N PHE A 58 21.13 -16.72 -24.80
CA PHE A 58 20.99 -18.06 -25.36
C PHE A 58 22.21 -18.58 -26.12
N ILE A 59 23.14 -17.71 -26.55
CA ILE A 59 24.30 -18.10 -27.37
C ILE A 59 25.63 -17.76 -26.68
N ASP A 60 25.87 -16.49 -26.33
CA ASP A 60 27.14 -16.05 -25.74
C ASP A 60 26.92 -15.16 -24.49
N PRO A 61 26.98 -15.75 -23.28
CA PRO A 61 26.79 -15.05 -22.01
C PRO A 61 27.79 -13.92 -21.74
N ASP A 62 28.96 -13.97 -22.37
CA ASP A 62 30.05 -13.01 -22.17
C ASP A 62 29.90 -11.75 -23.06
N LEU A 63 28.86 -11.68 -23.91
CA LEU A 63 28.52 -10.48 -24.67
C LEU A 63 27.96 -9.41 -23.74
N VAL A 64 28.65 -8.28 -23.60
CA VAL A 64 28.17 -7.15 -22.79
C VAL A 64 27.24 -6.28 -23.63
N VAL A 65 25.94 -6.31 -23.32
CA VAL A 65 24.92 -5.48 -23.98
C VAL A 65 24.72 -4.18 -23.21
N GLU A 66 25.05 -3.06 -23.85
CA GLU A 66 24.83 -1.72 -23.30
C GLU A 66 23.33 -1.44 -23.09
N THR A 67 22.99 -0.90 -21.93
CA THR A 67 21.61 -0.45 -21.62
C THR A 67 21.27 0.76 -22.49
N MET A 68 20.12 0.73 -23.16
CA MET A 68 19.65 1.92 -23.89
C MET A 68 19.53 3.09 -22.91
N SER A 69 20.34 4.12 -23.11
CA SER A 69 20.19 5.40 -22.44
C SER A 69 18.88 6.02 -22.89
N SER A 70 17.87 6.00 -22.03
CA SER A 70 16.66 6.78 -22.18
C SER A 70 17.06 8.24 -22.38
N THR A 71 16.63 8.82 -23.50
CA THR A 71 16.90 10.19 -23.95
C THR A 71 16.86 11.20 -22.78
N SER A 72 18.01 11.66 -22.32
CA SER A 72 18.13 12.91 -21.57
C SER A 72 18.54 14.01 -22.53
N SER A 73 17.62 14.95 -22.71
CA SER A 73 17.80 16.28 -23.28
C SER A 73 19.12 16.96 -22.88
N SER A 74 19.87 17.41 -23.88
CA SER A 74 20.77 18.58 -23.93
C SER A 74 21.25 19.19 -22.60
N GLN A 75 22.55 19.01 -22.27
CA GLN A 75 23.42 20.14 -21.91
C GLN A 75 24.91 19.80 -22.04
N SER A 76 25.61 20.72 -22.70
CA SER A 76 27.05 20.79 -22.92
C SER A 76 27.80 21.18 -21.65
N SER A 77 28.94 20.51 -21.34
CA SER A 77 30.16 21.18 -20.85
C SER A 77 31.37 20.24 -20.77
N ARG A 78 32.32 20.52 -21.67
CA ARG A 78 33.78 20.36 -21.67
C ARG A 78 34.51 19.76 -20.43
N ALA A 79 35.39 18.81 -20.77
CA ALA A 79 36.84 18.72 -20.51
C ALA A 79 37.41 18.82 -19.08
N SER A 80 38.22 17.82 -18.70
CA SER A 80 39.69 18.01 -18.60
C SER A 80 40.42 16.69 -18.35
N GLU A 81 41.63 16.64 -18.90
CA GLU A 81 42.56 15.53 -18.99
C GLU A 81 43.39 15.30 -17.70
N ARG A 82 43.95 14.09 -17.62
CA ARG A 82 44.98 13.47 -16.74
C ARG A 82 46.25 14.36 -16.52
N PRO A 83 47.34 13.93 -15.79
CA PRO A 83 47.63 12.66 -15.12
C PRO A 83 48.47 12.63 -13.79
N SER A 84 48.45 11.42 -13.17
CA SER A 84 49.56 10.62 -12.58
C SER A 84 50.51 11.15 -11.48
N SER A 85 50.58 10.40 -10.37
CA SER A 85 51.83 10.13 -9.63
C SER A 85 51.73 8.92 -8.66
N GLN A 86 52.51 7.88 -8.94
CA GLN A 86 53.19 6.92 -8.02
C GLN A 86 54.70 7.18 -8.23
N PRO A 87 55.68 6.77 -7.37
CA PRO A 87 55.84 5.48 -6.65
C PRO A 87 56.43 5.68 -5.20
N THR A 88 56.71 4.67 -4.35
CA THR A 88 57.95 3.82 -4.28
C THR A 88 57.81 2.71 -3.21
N GLN A 89 58.08 1.43 -3.54
CA GLN A 89 59.26 0.56 -3.18
C GLN A 89 59.31 0.06 -1.71
N SER A 90 59.61 -1.22 -1.38
CA SER A 90 60.77 -2.03 -1.81
C SER A 90 60.72 -3.53 -1.36
N SER A 91 61.24 -4.41 -2.25
CA SER A 91 62.14 -5.60 -2.05
C SER A 91 61.72 -6.81 -1.16
N ARG A 92 62.05 -8.09 -1.42
CA ARG A 92 62.85 -8.85 -2.43
C ARG A 92 62.64 -10.38 -2.24
N ALA A 93 62.71 -11.17 -3.34
CA ALA A 93 63.39 -12.48 -3.58
C ALA A 93 63.32 -13.63 -2.53
N SER A 94 63.21 -14.94 -2.78
CA SER A 94 63.32 -15.91 -3.90
C SER A 94 62.50 -17.16 -3.45
N GLU A 95 62.00 -18.14 -4.22
CA GLU A 95 62.67 -19.16 -5.05
C GLU A 95 61.58 -20.15 -5.57
N ARG A 96 61.71 -20.68 -6.80
CA ARG A 96 60.92 -21.79 -7.43
C ARG A 96 61.82 -23.05 -7.48
N PRO A 97 61.45 -24.27 -7.93
CA PRO A 97 60.26 -24.76 -8.70
C PRO A 97 59.61 -26.02 -8.04
N SER A 98 58.59 -26.75 -8.51
CA SER A 98 58.32 -27.35 -9.83
C SER A 98 56.93 -27.99 -9.94
N LEU A 99 56.49 -28.10 -11.19
CA LEU A 99 55.28 -28.69 -11.80
C LEU A 99 54.87 -30.11 -11.36
N SER A 100 53.55 -30.37 -11.31
CA SER A 100 52.76 -31.23 -12.25
C SER A 100 51.54 -31.85 -11.52
N THR A 101 50.30 -31.50 -11.88
CA THR A 101 49.41 -32.05 -12.94
C THR A 101 48.51 -33.20 -12.45
N ALA A 102 47.24 -33.13 -12.84
CA ALA A 102 46.16 -34.14 -12.80
C ALA A 102 45.23 -34.17 -11.57
N ARG A 103 44.17 -33.35 -11.60
CA ARG A 103 42.94 -33.59 -10.85
C ARG A 103 41.95 -34.33 -11.75
N ASN A 104 41.87 -35.65 -11.60
CA ASN A 104 40.88 -36.48 -12.28
C ASN A 104 39.51 -36.37 -11.61
N VAL A 105 38.51 -36.19 -12.46
CA VAL A 105 37.07 -36.31 -12.21
C VAL A 105 36.70 -37.78 -12.02
N ARG A 106 35.88 -38.11 -11.02
CA ARG A 106 34.93 -39.24 -11.13
C ARG A 106 33.72 -39.06 -10.21
N PRO A 107 32.49 -39.19 -10.74
CA PRO A 107 31.27 -39.39 -9.94
C PRO A 107 31.02 -40.89 -9.75
N GLN A 108 30.44 -41.30 -8.62
CA GLN A 108 29.87 -42.65 -8.52
C GLN A 108 28.70 -42.73 -7.54
N ASN A 109 27.74 -43.51 -8.01
CA ASN A 109 26.35 -43.68 -7.60
C ASN A 109 26.20 -44.93 -6.69
N SER A 110 24.97 -45.15 -6.18
CA SER A 110 24.41 -46.33 -5.46
C SER A 110 24.30 -46.10 -3.94
N GLY A 111 23.18 -46.30 -3.24
CA GLY A 111 21.86 -46.86 -3.52
C GLY A 111 21.33 -47.50 -2.23
N SER A 112 20.12 -47.15 -1.75
CA SER A 112 19.46 -47.88 -0.64
C SER A 112 17.93 -47.68 -0.60
N GLY A 113 17.22 -48.74 -1.01
CA GLY A 113 16.05 -49.36 -0.36
C GLY A 113 14.88 -48.57 0.26
N SER A 114 13.69 -48.88 -0.28
CA SER A 114 12.41 -49.18 0.43
C SER A 114 11.56 -48.05 1.03
N GLY A 115 10.35 -47.86 0.49
CA GLY A 115 9.23 -47.27 1.22
C GLY A 115 8.07 -46.80 0.34
N SER A 116 7.04 -47.64 0.21
CA SER A 116 5.73 -47.30 -0.37
C SER A 116 5.07 -46.14 0.38
N MET A 117 4.63 -45.09 -0.32
CA MET A 117 3.74 -44.07 0.22
C MET A 117 2.87 -43.52 -0.90
N GLY A 118 1.55 -43.71 -0.78
CA GLY A 118 0.55 -43.18 -1.70
C GLY A 118 0.69 -41.66 -1.85
N THR A 119 0.60 -41.23 -3.10
CA THR A 119 0.62 -39.83 -3.54
C THR A 119 -0.57 -39.08 -2.94
N ALA A 120 -0.39 -38.47 -1.78
CA ALA A 120 -1.22 -37.36 -1.34
C ALA A 120 -0.83 -36.14 -2.19
N GLU A 121 -1.83 -35.57 -2.88
CA GLU A 121 -1.73 -34.31 -3.60
C GLU A 121 -1.24 -33.20 -2.65
N SER A 122 0.07 -32.94 -2.70
CA SER A 122 0.66 -31.70 -2.21
C SER A 122 0.15 -30.58 -3.12
N VAL A 123 -0.94 -29.93 -2.70
CA VAL A 123 -1.29 -28.58 -3.14
C VAL A 123 -0.13 -27.68 -2.73
N GLY A 124 0.86 -27.57 -3.63
CA GLY A 124 2.00 -26.68 -3.55
C GLY A 124 1.52 -25.25 -3.59
N GLY A 125 1.12 -24.73 -2.44
CA GLY A 125 0.87 -23.32 -2.23
C GLY A 125 2.17 -22.55 -2.37
N ASN A 126 2.43 -22.03 -3.57
CA ASN A 126 3.29 -20.86 -3.75
C ASN A 126 2.60 -19.64 -3.12
N ALA A 127 2.49 -19.65 -1.79
CA ALA A 127 2.18 -18.47 -1.01
C ALA A 127 3.47 -17.68 -0.87
N ASN A 128 3.67 -16.67 -1.72
CA ASN A 128 4.79 -15.74 -1.62
C ASN A 128 4.96 -15.29 -0.15
N PRO A 129 6.13 -15.49 0.48
CA PRO A 129 6.36 -15.12 1.88
C PRO A 129 6.11 -13.63 2.12
N LEU A 130 6.37 -12.79 1.10
CA LEU A 130 6.09 -11.35 1.08
C LEU A 130 4.62 -11.01 1.30
N ARG A 131 3.68 -11.85 0.85
CA ARG A 131 2.24 -11.62 1.01
C ARG A 131 1.76 -11.91 2.43
N LEU A 132 2.42 -12.85 3.10
CA LEU A 132 2.15 -13.21 4.49
C LEU A 132 2.72 -12.14 5.42
N ASP A 133 3.90 -11.63 5.09
CA ASP A 133 4.53 -10.49 5.78
C ASP A 133 3.66 -9.22 5.68
N GLN A 134 3.22 -8.86 4.47
CA GLN A 134 2.34 -7.70 4.25
C GLN A 134 1.03 -7.75 5.06
N ARG A 135 0.37 -8.91 5.08
CA ARG A 135 -0.89 -9.10 5.83
C ARG A 135 -0.66 -9.10 7.33
N SER A 136 0.45 -9.68 7.79
CA SER A 136 0.84 -9.69 9.20
C SER A 136 1.18 -8.29 9.70
N ILE A 137 1.89 -7.50 8.89
CA ILE A 137 2.20 -6.08 9.19
C ILE A 137 0.91 -5.26 9.26
N HIS A 138 -0.01 -5.42 8.30
CA HIS A 138 -1.29 -4.71 8.34
C HIS A 138 -2.08 -5.07 9.60
N PHE A 139 -2.10 -6.35 9.97
CA PHE A 139 -2.73 -6.80 11.20
C PHE A 139 -2.07 -6.22 12.45
N SER A 140 -0.75 -6.26 12.57
CA SER A 140 -0.04 -5.76 13.74
C SER A 140 -0.25 -4.26 13.95
N VAL A 141 -0.29 -3.49 12.86
CA VAL A 141 -0.61 -2.06 12.89
C VAL A 141 -2.05 -1.83 13.37
N ASN A 142 -3.04 -2.57 12.87
CA ASN A 142 -4.43 -2.41 13.30
C ASN A 142 -4.67 -2.91 14.74
N ALA A 143 -3.97 -3.97 15.17
CA ALA A 143 -4.00 -4.46 16.54
C ALA A 143 -3.35 -3.45 17.50
N TRP A 144 -2.24 -2.84 17.11
CA TRP A 144 -1.63 -1.74 17.85
C TRP A 144 -2.58 -0.55 17.98
N VAL A 145 -3.20 -0.12 16.87
CA VAL A 145 -4.21 0.94 16.86
C VAL A 145 -5.36 0.60 17.81
N LEU A 146 -5.84 -0.63 17.84
CA LEU A 146 -6.90 -1.07 18.74
C LEU A 146 -6.50 -0.88 20.22
N VAL A 147 -5.31 -1.33 20.59
CA VAL A 147 -4.78 -1.19 21.97
C VAL A 147 -4.65 0.27 22.36
N VAL A 148 -4.09 1.10 21.47
CA VAL A 148 -3.88 2.53 21.71
C VAL A 148 -5.22 3.29 21.76
N ALA A 149 -6.21 2.90 20.95
CA ALA A 149 -7.56 3.46 20.99
C ALA A 149 -8.25 3.19 22.34
N VAL A 150 -8.16 1.95 22.85
CA VAL A 150 -8.68 1.58 24.17
C VAL A 150 -7.99 2.40 25.26
N LEU A 151 -6.67 2.54 25.20
CA LEU A 151 -5.91 3.35 26.16
C LEU A 151 -6.29 4.84 26.11
N GLY A 152 -6.61 5.37 24.92
CA GLY A 152 -7.10 6.73 24.73
C GLY A 152 -8.51 6.95 25.29
N MET A 153 -9.40 5.96 25.15
CA MET A 153 -10.78 6.04 25.65
C MET A 153 -10.88 5.87 27.17
N LEU A 154 -10.08 4.98 27.76
CA LEU A 154 -10.15 4.67 29.18
C LEU A 154 -9.82 5.91 30.05
N PRO A 155 -10.66 6.28 31.03
CA PRO A 155 -10.40 7.41 31.92
C PRO A 155 -9.29 7.15 32.94
N VAL A 156 -8.79 5.92 33.02
CA VAL A 156 -7.76 5.48 33.98
C VAL A 156 -6.36 5.97 33.61
N ALA A 157 -6.11 6.28 32.33
CA ALA A 157 -4.81 6.79 31.87
C ALA A 157 -4.64 8.28 32.19
N SER A 158 -3.41 8.70 32.51
CA SER A 158 -3.09 10.12 32.75
C SER A 158 -3.45 10.97 31.52
N ARG A 159 -3.92 12.22 31.73
CA ARG A 159 -4.42 13.10 30.66
C ARG A 159 -3.42 13.25 29.50
N ASN A 160 -2.13 13.35 29.80
CA ASN A 160 -1.08 13.49 28.79
C ASN A 160 -0.88 12.21 27.97
N LEU A 161 -1.01 11.04 28.60
CA LEU A 161 -0.81 9.75 27.95
C LEU A 161 -2.05 9.37 27.12
N SER A 162 -3.25 9.65 27.63
CA SER A 162 -4.51 9.54 26.88
C SER A 162 -4.52 10.46 25.65
N ASN A 163 -4.04 11.70 25.76
CA ASN A 163 -3.94 12.62 24.61
C ASN A 163 -2.92 12.16 23.56
N LYS A 164 -1.76 11.64 24.00
CA LYS A 164 -0.77 11.06 23.08
C LYS A 164 -1.31 9.79 22.42
N ALA A 165 -1.96 8.91 23.18
CA ALA A 165 -2.60 7.71 22.67
C ALA A 165 -3.71 8.05 21.66
N TYR A 166 -4.54 9.06 21.95
CA TYR A 166 -5.54 9.57 21.01
C TYR A 166 -4.92 9.94 19.65
N ARG A 167 -3.87 10.77 19.65
CA ARG A 167 -3.19 11.20 18.41
C ARG A 167 -2.52 10.04 17.70
N LEU A 168 -1.86 9.15 18.43
CA LEU A 168 -1.19 7.97 17.88
C LEU A 168 -2.19 6.98 17.29
N SER A 169 -3.35 6.78 17.90
CA SER A 169 -4.42 5.94 17.38
C SER A 169 -4.95 6.49 16.06
N LEU A 170 -5.22 7.80 16.00
CA LEU A 170 -5.71 8.44 14.77
C LEU A 170 -4.66 8.42 13.67
N LEU A 171 -3.40 8.76 13.99
CA LEU A 171 -2.31 8.74 13.02
C LEU A 171 -2.03 7.32 12.52
N GLY A 172 -2.05 6.33 13.40
CA GLY A 172 -1.88 4.92 13.04
C GLY A 172 -3.02 4.42 12.14
N THR A 173 -4.26 4.82 12.43
CA THR A 173 -5.42 4.50 11.59
C THR A 173 -5.33 5.20 10.24
N ALA A 174 -4.90 6.47 10.20
CA ALA A 174 -4.67 7.20 8.96
C ALA A 174 -3.58 6.55 8.11
N CYS A 175 -2.45 6.15 8.69
CA CYS A 175 -1.39 5.46 7.95
C CYS A 175 -1.85 4.08 7.45
N SER A 176 -2.57 3.31 8.28
CA SER A 176 -3.12 2.00 7.91
C SER A 176 -4.13 2.09 6.76
N SER A 177 -5.06 3.04 6.84
CA SER A 177 -6.05 3.28 5.79
C SER A 177 -5.44 3.87 4.53
N ALA A 178 -4.46 4.78 4.63
CA ALA A 178 -3.70 5.27 3.48
C ALA A 178 -2.97 4.13 2.77
N TYR A 179 -2.37 3.21 3.53
CA TYR A 179 -1.73 2.02 2.99
C TYR A 179 -2.73 1.08 2.29
N SER A 180 -3.89 0.85 2.90
CA SER A 180 -4.98 0.09 2.26
C SER A 180 -5.42 0.74 0.95
N VAL A 181 -5.69 2.05 0.96
CA VAL A 181 -6.13 2.79 -0.23
C VAL A 181 -5.07 2.73 -1.32
N TYR A 182 -3.80 2.94 -0.96
CA TYR A 182 -2.68 2.89 -1.91
C TYR A 182 -2.53 1.50 -2.56
N THR A 183 -2.70 0.43 -1.77
CA THR A 183 -2.55 -0.94 -2.27
C THR A 183 -3.76 -1.43 -3.08
N LEU A 184 -4.97 -0.97 -2.75
CA LEU A 184 -6.22 -1.35 -3.43
C LEU A 184 -6.50 -0.52 -4.69
N TYR A 185 -6.29 0.79 -4.63
CA TYR A 185 -6.66 1.72 -5.71
C TYR A 185 -5.47 2.22 -6.53
N GLY A 186 -4.24 1.93 -6.11
CA GLY A 186 -3.03 2.27 -6.83
C GLY A 186 -2.77 3.79 -6.92
N LYS A 187 -1.85 4.17 -7.82
CA LYS A 187 -1.49 5.57 -8.07
C LYS A 187 -2.45 6.20 -9.10
N PRO A 188 -2.70 7.52 -9.03
CA PRO A 188 -3.46 8.21 -10.07
C PRO A 188 -2.74 8.06 -11.42
N ARG A 189 -3.52 7.83 -12.49
CA ARG A 189 -3.03 7.58 -13.86
C ARG A 189 -2.13 8.70 -14.39
N ALA A 190 -2.38 9.93 -13.95
CA ALA A 190 -1.53 11.09 -14.19
C ALA A 190 -1.70 12.08 -13.03
N TRP A 191 -0.68 12.89 -12.77
CA TRP A 191 -0.72 13.99 -11.79
C TRP A 191 -1.42 15.26 -12.32
N ASN A 192 -2.35 15.08 -13.26
CA ASN A 192 -3.17 16.15 -13.78
C ASN A 192 -4.45 16.26 -12.92
N LEU A 193 -4.90 17.48 -12.63
CA LEU A 193 -6.17 17.76 -11.93
C LEU A 193 -7.35 16.87 -12.37
N PRO A 194 -7.65 16.72 -13.68
CA PRO A 194 -8.74 15.85 -14.12
C PRO A 194 -8.49 14.36 -13.84
N ALA A 195 -7.25 13.88 -13.97
CA ALA A 195 -6.91 12.48 -13.70
C ALA A 195 -6.99 12.16 -12.19
N ILE A 196 -6.60 13.12 -11.35
CA ILE A 196 -6.76 13.03 -9.89
C ILE A 196 -8.25 13.02 -9.53
N GLN A 197 -9.07 13.86 -10.17
CA GLN A 197 -10.52 13.87 -9.94
C GLN A 197 -11.14 12.52 -10.29
N THR A 198 -10.82 11.92 -11.43
CA THR A 198 -11.34 10.60 -11.81
C THR A 198 -10.89 9.50 -10.85
N TRP A 199 -9.62 9.54 -10.41
CA TRP A 199 -9.12 8.61 -9.39
C TRP A 199 -9.86 8.79 -8.06
N PHE A 200 -10.12 10.03 -7.66
CA PHE A 200 -10.85 10.35 -6.44
C PHE A 200 -12.28 9.79 -6.48
N GLN A 201 -12.98 9.86 -7.61
CA GLN A 201 -14.33 9.27 -7.75
C GLN A 201 -14.32 7.75 -7.52
N THR A 202 -13.26 7.06 -7.93
CA THR A 202 -13.10 5.62 -7.67
C THR A 202 -12.82 5.32 -6.20
N VAL A 203 -12.03 6.19 -5.55
CA VAL A 203 -11.57 6.01 -4.17
C VAL A 203 -12.60 6.45 -3.13
N VAL A 204 -13.42 7.46 -3.45
CA VAL A 204 -14.36 8.08 -2.49
C VAL A 204 -15.43 7.10 -2.00
N GLY A 205 -15.75 6.07 -2.80
CA GLY A 205 -16.64 4.99 -2.42
C GLY A 205 -16.02 3.95 -1.48
N GLY A 206 -14.72 4.03 -1.21
CA GLY A 206 -14.00 3.06 -0.38
C GLY A 206 -14.20 3.31 1.12
N LYS A 207 -14.49 2.23 1.87
CA LYS A 207 -14.58 2.28 3.34
C LYS A 207 -13.30 2.87 3.96
N ASP A 208 -12.15 2.41 3.47
CA ASP A 208 -10.83 2.81 3.99
C ASP A 208 -10.52 4.29 3.70
N PHE A 209 -11.03 4.84 2.60
CA PHE A 209 -10.85 6.27 2.29
C PHE A 209 -11.61 7.16 3.26
N ILE A 210 -12.83 6.78 3.64
CA ILE A 210 -13.62 7.52 4.63
C ILE A 210 -12.93 7.50 5.99
N HIS A 211 -12.36 6.35 6.38
CA HIS A 211 -11.54 6.23 7.59
C HIS A 211 -10.32 7.15 7.57
N LEU A 212 -9.63 7.21 6.42
CA LEU A 212 -8.47 8.08 6.22
C LEU A 212 -8.85 9.55 6.42
N ILE A 213 -9.87 10.04 5.70
CA ILE A 213 -10.28 11.45 5.78
C ILE A 213 -10.79 11.79 7.17
N TYR A 214 -11.53 10.89 7.82
CA TYR A 214 -11.97 11.06 9.20
C TYR A 214 -10.78 11.25 10.16
N CYS A 215 -9.79 10.35 10.08
CA CYS A 215 -8.62 10.43 10.95
C CYS A 215 -7.76 11.68 10.67
N ILE A 216 -7.54 12.06 9.41
CA ILE A 216 -6.81 13.29 9.07
C ILE A 216 -7.53 14.53 9.61
N THR A 217 -8.85 14.59 9.43
CA THR A 217 -9.69 15.70 9.90
C THR A 217 -9.65 15.82 11.43
N LEU A 218 -9.48 14.71 12.17
CA LEU A 218 -9.37 14.73 13.63
C LEU A 218 -7.94 14.94 14.14
N VAL A 219 -6.91 14.48 13.43
CA VAL A 219 -5.50 14.73 13.81
C VAL A 219 -5.18 16.22 13.71
N THR A 220 -5.72 16.88 12.69
CA THR A 220 -5.62 18.33 12.52
C THR A 220 -6.40 19.08 13.60
N LEU A 221 -7.29 18.43 14.35
CA LEU A 221 -8.14 19.04 15.37
C LEU A 221 -7.34 19.19 16.65
N GLN A 222 -7.17 20.43 17.10
CA GLN A 222 -6.51 20.70 18.38
C GLN A 222 -7.37 20.32 19.59
N LEU A 223 -8.67 20.07 19.38
CA LEU A 223 -9.63 19.62 20.38
C LEU A 223 -9.60 18.09 20.53
N HIS A 224 -9.45 17.61 21.76
CA HIS A 224 -9.34 16.19 22.08
C HIS A 224 -10.69 15.67 22.61
N PHE A 225 -11.57 15.25 21.71
CA PHE A 225 -12.83 14.60 22.09
C PHE A 225 -12.66 13.09 22.15
N LYS A 226 -12.78 12.51 23.35
CA LYS A 226 -12.70 11.05 23.53
C LYS A 226 -13.75 10.30 22.70
N PHE A 227 -14.93 10.90 22.48
CA PHE A 227 -16.00 10.36 21.64
C PHE A 227 -15.56 10.11 20.19
N ALA A 228 -14.54 10.82 19.70
CA ALA A 228 -14.03 10.66 18.35
C ALA A 228 -13.24 9.35 18.15
N LEU A 229 -12.86 8.67 19.24
CA LEU A 229 -12.21 7.35 19.17
C LEU A 229 -13.20 6.20 19.01
N ILE A 230 -14.50 6.41 19.27
CA ILE A 230 -15.50 5.34 19.20
C ILE A 230 -15.56 4.73 17.78
N PRO A 231 -15.64 5.52 16.69
CA PRO A 231 -15.59 4.99 15.32
C PRO A 231 -14.29 4.24 15.02
N VAL A 232 -13.15 4.82 15.43
CA VAL A 232 -11.81 4.25 15.22
C VAL A 232 -11.69 2.90 15.89
N PHE A 233 -12.20 2.78 17.12
CA PHE A 233 -12.25 1.54 17.87
C PHE A 233 -13.14 0.50 17.17
N CYS A 234 -14.33 0.89 16.71
CA CYS A 234 -15.24 -0.02 15.98
C CYS A 234 -14.59 -0.56 14.71
N TRP A 235 -13.87 0.28 13.96
CA TRP A 235 -13.16 -0.16 12.75
C TRP A 235 -11.99 -1.09 13.08
N ALA A 236 -11.16 -0.72 14.07
CA ALA A 236 -10.03 -1.54 14.48
C ALA A 236 -10.49 -2.91 14.99
N LEU A 237 -11.60 -2.98 15.74
CA LEU A 237 -12.22 -4.23 16.17
C LEU A 237 -12.67 -5.09 14.98
N ASP A 238 -13.36 -4.51 13.99
CA ASP A 238 -13.82 -5.23 12.80
C ASP A 238 -12.64 -5.83 12.01
N LEU A 239 -11.56 -5.06 11.82
CA LEU A 239 -10.36 -5.54 11.12
C LEU A 239 -9.64 -6.64 11.89
N VAL A 240 -9.46 -6.46 13.20
CA VAL A 240 -8.76 -7.42 14.06
C VAL A 240 -9.55 -8.73 14.18
N ALA A 241 -10.87 -8.66 14.40
CA ALA A 241 -11.72 -9.85 14.54
C ALA A 241 -11.70 -10.71 13.27
N ARG A 242 -11.86 -10.09 12.10
CA ARG A 242 -11.80 -10.81 10.80
C ARG A 242 -10.44 -11.46 10.57
N PHE A 243 -9.36 -10.77 10.93
CA PHE A 243 -8.01 -11.31 10.77
C PHE A 243 -7.71 -12.47 11.72
N LEU A 244 -8.09 -12.33 13.00
CA LEU A 244 -7.94 -13.37 14.01
C LEU A 244 -8.66 -14.64 13.58
N ARG A 245 -9.92 -14.52 13.14
CA ARG A 245 -10.71 -15.66 12.66
C ARG A 245 -10.06 -16.33 11.44
N ARG A 246 -9.62 -15.55 10.46
CA ARG A 246 -9.04 -16.09 9.21
C ARG A 246 -7.73 -16.84 9.42
N ASN A 247 -6.88 -16.39 10.35
CA ASN A 247 -5.53 -16.95 10.52
C ASN A 247 -5.41 -17.90 11.71
N PHE A 248 -6.15 -17.66 12.80
CA PHE A 248 -5.99 -18.37 14.07
C PHE A 248 -7.18 -19.24 14.46
N ALA A 249 -8.16 -19.48 13.57
CA ALA A 249 -9.32 -20.35 13.86
C ALA A 249 -8.95 -21.76 14.36
N ARG A 250 -7.74 -22.25 14.04
CA ARG A 250 -7.26 -23.57 14.49
C ARG A 250 -6.46 -23.54 15.80
N SER A 251 -6.17 -22.36 16.35
CA SER A 251 -5.39 -22.21 17.58
C SER A 251 -6.25 -22.42 18.83
N SER A 252 -5.73 -23.19 19.80
CA SER A 252 -6.42 -23.45 21.07
C SER A 252 -6.60 -22.20 21.93
N LEU A 253 -5.69 -21.23 21.84
CA LEU A 253 -5.80 -19.94 22.53
C LEU A 253 -6.92 -19.06 21.97
N TYR A 254 -7.09 -19.09 20.64
CA TYR A 254 -8.19 -18.38 19.98
C TYR A 254 -9.54 -18.97 20.40
N ARG A 255 -9.66 -20.31 20.38
CA ARG A 255 -10.88 -21.04 20.78
C ARG A 255 -11.27 -20.79 22.24
N LYS A 256 -10.29 -20.60 23.13
CA LYS A 256 -10.55 -20.44 24.56
C LYS A 256 -10.97 -19.03 24.98
N TYR A 257 -10.48 -17.97 24.32
CA TYR A 257 -10.69 -16.59 24.78
C TYR A 257 -11.22 -15.62 23.74
N MET A 258 -10.94 -15.85 22.45
CA MET A 258 -11.18 -14.85 21.39
C MET A 258 -12.26 -15.25 20.39
N GLU A 259 -12.66 -16.52 20.36
CA GLU A 259 -13.70 -17.03 19.46
C GLU A 259 -15.04 -16.34 19.71
N GLU A 260 -15.53 -16.33 20.95
CA GLU A 260 -16.83 -15.75 21.29
C GLU A 260 -16.90 -14.22 21.04
N PRO A 261 -15.90 -13.39 21.45
CA PRO A 261 -15.87 -11.98 21.07
C PRO A 261 -15.76 -11.74 19.56
N CYS A 262 -14.95 -12.51 18.83
CA CYS A 262 -14.80 -12.34 17.39
C CYS A 262 -16.08 -12.72 16.63
N LEU A 263 -16.75 -13.81 17.04
CA LEU A 263 -18.03 -14.21 16.50
C LEU A 263 -19.11 -13.16 16.78
N TRP A 264 -19.11 -12.59 17.99
CA TRP A 264 -20.02 -11.51 18.33
C TRP A 264 -19.79 -10.27 17.46
N VAL A 265 -18.53 -9.85 17.26
CA VAL A 265 -18.19 -8.68 16.41
C VAL A 265 -18.65 -8.91 14.97
N GLU A 266 -18.43 -10.11 14.43
CA GLU A 266 -18.82 -10.43 13.06
C GLU A 266 -20.34 -10.52 12.89
N ALA A 267 -21.03 -11.12 13.86
CA ALA A 267 -22.49 -11.19 13.89
C ALA A 267 -23.16 -9.81 14.07
N ASN A 268 -22.50 -8.88 14.77
CA ASN A 268 -23.02 -7.56 15.11
C ASN A 268 -22.39 -6.41 14.31
N GLY A 269 -21.87 -6.69 13.11
CA GLY A 269 -21.26 -5.66 12.25
C GLY A 269 -22.18 -4.47 11.95
N THR A 270 -23.48 -4.72 11.79
CA THR A 270 -24.49 -3.67 11.60
C THR A 270 -24.62 -2.77 12.84
N THR A 271 -24.68 -3.36 14.04
CA THR A 271 -24.74 -2.63 15.32
C THR A 271 -23.50 -1.76 15.52
N LEU A 272 -22.31 -2.27 15.19
CA LEU A 272 -21.05 -1.51 15.26
C LEU A 272 -21.06 -0.31 14.30
N ASN A 273 -21.54 -0.49 13.06
CA ASN A 273 -21.66 0.60 12.10
C ASN A 273 -22.70 1.64 12.53
N ILE A 274 -23.84 1.22 13.10
CA ILE A 274 -24.84 2.15 13.68
C ILE A 274 -24.24 2.94 14.85
N LEU A 275 -23.49 2.28 15.73
CA LEU A 275 -22.80 2.94 16.85
C LEU A 275 -21.77 3.95 16.33
N SER A 276 -20.97 3.57 15.35
CA SER A 276 -19.99 4.44 14.67
C SER A 276 -20.68 5.68 14.11
N SER A 277 -21.73 5.50 13.30
CA SER A 277 -22.45 6.63 12.68
C SER A 277 -23.11 7.55 13.71
N ASN A 278 -23.66 7.02 14.81
CA ASN A 278 -24.19 7.84 15.89
C ASN A 278 -23.08 8.64 16.60
N ALA A 279 -21.92 8.03 16.85
CA ALA A 279 -20.79 8.70 17.44
C ALA A 279 -20.24 9.80 16.52
N GLU A 280 -20.18 9.57 15.21
CA GLU A 280 -19.75 10.56 14.19
C GLU A 280 -20.71 11.75 14.12
N ILE A 281 -22.03 11.51 14.10
CA ILE A 281 -23.01 12.60 14.12
C ILE A 281 -22.96 13.35 15.45
N GLY A 282 -22.87 12.63 16.58
CA GLY A 282 -22.72 13.23 17.91
C GLY A 282 -21.48 14.12 18.00
N MET A 283 -20.37 13.68 17.41
CA MET A 283 -19.15 14.48 17.27
C MET A 283 -19.36 15.77 16.49
N GLY A 284 -20.18 15.76 15.43
CA GLY A 284 -20.56 16.96 14.69
C GLY A 284 -21.29 17.99 15.56
N PHE A 285 -22.21 17.53 16.40
CA PHE A 285 -22.91 18.39 17.37
C PHE A 285 -21.98 18.90 18.47
N LEU A 286 -21.07 18.07 18.99
CA LEU A 286 -20.06 18.51 19.96
C LEU A 286 -19.16 19.61 19.39
N LEU A 287 -18.82 19.54 18.11
CA LEU A 287 -18.08 20.60 17.43
C LEU A 287 -18.88 21.90 17.34
N ILE A 288 -20.19 21.84 17.03
CA ILE A 288 -21.06 23.03 17.07
C ILE A 288 -21.07 23.63 18.48
N ILE A 289 -21.25 22.80 19.52
CA ILE A 289 -21.25 23.28 20.92
C ILE A 289 -19.88 23.91 21.25
N SER A 290 -18.78 23.34 20.75
CA SER A 290 -17.43 23.87 20.96
C SER A 290 -17.21 25.25 20.34
N LEU A 291 -17.98 25.65 19.32
CA LEU A 291 -17.92 26.99 18.74
C LEU A 291 -18.37 28.08 19.71
N PHE A 292 -19.20 27.73 20.69
CA PHE A 292 -19.62 28.66 21.74
C PHE A 292 -18.57 28.79 22.86
N SER A 293 -17.56 27.91 22.88
CA SER A 293 -16.42 27.99 23.81
C SER A 293 -15.37 29.01 23.36
N TRP A 294 -14.31 29.18 24.16
CA TRP A 294 -13.16 30.04 23.86
C TRP A 294 -12.19 29.40 22.85
N GLN A 295 -12.19 28.06 22.73
CA GLN A 295 -11.34 27.31 21.77
C GLN A 295 -12.04 27.08 20.42
N ARG A 296 -12.40 28.17 19.74
CA ARG A 296 -13.19 28.11 18.51
C ARG A 296 -12.33 27.66 17.32
N ASN A 297 -12.72 26.56 16.68
CA ASN A 297 -12.13 26.10 15.42
C ASN A 297 -13.21 26.04 14.32
N ILE A 298 -13.57 27.20 13.79
CA ILE A 298 -14.68 27.37 12.82
C ILE A 298 -14.38 26.61 11.52
N ILE A 299 -13.18 26.82 10.95
CA ILE A 299 -12.75 26.19 9.69
C ILE A 299 -12.87 24.67 9.79
N GLN A 300 -12.44 24.12 10.91
CA GLN A 300 -12.41 22.69 11.09
C GLN A 300 -13.77 22.08 11.38
N THR A 301 -14.62 22.80 12.11
CA THR A 301 -16.02 22.43 12.25
C THR A 301 -16.66 22.36 10.87
N PHE A 302 -16.43 23.37 10.02
CA PHE A 302 -16.92 23.35 8.64
C PHE A 302 -16.39 22.14 7.83
N ILE A 303 -15.08 21.85 7.88
CA ILE A 303 -14.48 20.68 7.20
C ILE A 303 -15.12 19.37 7.69
N TYR A 304 -15.33 19.23 9.01
CA TYR A 304 -15.95 18.04 9.57
C TYR A 304 -17.41 17.87 9.15
N TRP A 305 -18.18 18.97 9.08
CA TRP A 305 -19.55 18.93 8.58
C TRP A 305 -19.61 18.59 7.09
N GLN A 306 -18.61 18.98 6.29
CA GLN A 306 -18.47 18.51 4.91
C GLN A 306 -18.15 17.01 4.83
N LEU A 307 -17.34 16.48 5.75
CA LEU A 307 -17.10 15.04 5.87
C LEU A 307 -18.39 14.29 6.22
N LEU A 308 -19.18 14.76 7.19
CA LEU A 308 -20.46 14.12 7.52
C LEU A 308 -21.43 14.14 6.33
N LYS A 309 -21.43 15.25 5.56
CA LYS A 309 -22.18 15.34 4.31
C LYS A 309 -21.70 14.31 3.29
N LEU A 310 -20.39 14.12 3.16
CA LEU A 310 -19.83 13.07 2.31
C LEU A 310 -20.30 11.68 2.76
N MET A 311 -20.21 11.36 4.05
CA MET A 311 -20.64 10.07 4.62
C MET A 311 -22.15 9.81 4.46
N TYR A 312 -22.96 10.87 4.36
CA TYR A 312 -24.38 10.78 4.07
C TYR A 312 -24.69 10.34 2.63
N HIS A 313 -23.84 10.70 1.66
CA HIS A 313 -24.03 10.40 0.23
C HIS A 313 -23.30 9.14 -0.23
N VAL A 314 -22.17 8.80 0.40
CA VAL A 314 -21.35 7.66 0.00
C VAL A 314 -22.06 6.35 0.33
N PRO A 315 -22.24 5.42 -0.63
CA PRO A 315 -23.11 4.25 -0.48
C PRO A 315 -22.72 3.32 0.68
N VAL A 316 -21.43 3.26 1.03
CA VAL A 316 -20.91 2.38 2.10
C VAL A 316 -21.40 2.80 3.48
N THR A 317 -21.60 4.10 3.70
CA THR A 317 -21.98 4.66 5.01
C THR A 317 -23.38 5.28 4.98
N ALA A 318 -23.89 5.66 3.81
CA ALA A 318 -25.14 6.38 3.61
C ALA A 318 -26.30 5.75 4.36
N GLY A 319 -26.51 4.43 4.26
CA GLY A 319 -27.63 3.76 4.93
C GLY A 319 -27.65 3.97 6.44
N TYR A 320 -26.48 3.87 7.09
CA TYR A 320 -26.37 4.05 8.54
C TYR A 320 -26.56 5.51 8.95
N HIS A 321 -25.94 6.45 8.23
CA HIS A 321 -26.10 7.89 8.52
C HIS A 321 -27.52 8.38 8.25
N GLN A 322 -28.13 7.99 7.14
CA GLN A 322 -29.52 8.33 6.80
C GLN A 322 -30.48 7.82 7.86
N SER A 323 -30.29 6.58 8.34
CA SER A 323 -31.11 6.01 9.41
C SER A 323 -30.96 6.80 10.73
N ALA A 324 -29.74 7.21 11.08
CA ALA A 324 -29.47 8.00 12.27
C ALA A 324 -30.08 9.41 12.18
N TRP A 325 -29.90 10.09 11.04
CA TRP A 325 -30.51 11.39 10.77
C TRP A 325 -32.05 11.33 10.77
N ALA A 326 -32.64 10.28 10.20
CA ALA A 326 -34.09 10.08 10.24
C ALA A 326 -34.60 9.89 11.68
N ARG A 327 -33.85 9.15 12.52
CA ARG A 327 -34.20 8.97 13.93
C ARG A 327 -34.13 10.29 14.71
N ILE A 328 -33.09 11.07 14.48
CA ILE A 328 -32.95 12.42 15.07
C ILE A 328 -34.12 13.30 14.63
N GLY A 329 -34.41 13.35 13.32
CA GLY A 329 -35.52 14.13 12.77
C GLY A 329 -36.87 13.76 13.39
N ARG A 330 -37.20 12.47 13.47
CA ARG A 330 -38.46 12.01 14.11
C ARG A 330 -38.57 12.42 15.58
N THR A 331 -37.43 12.45 16.28
CA THR A 331 -37.40 12.79 17.71
C THR A 331 -37.48 14.30 17.93
N VAL A 332 -36.74 15.08 17.15
CA VAL A 332 -36.53 16.53 17.40
C VAL A 332 -37.57 17.41 16.70
N ASN A 333 -38.01 17.04 15.48
CA ASN A 333 -39.00 17.82 14.73
C ASN A 333 -40.29 18.16 15.52
N PRO A 334 -40.94 17.23 16.25
CA PRO A 334 -42.15 17.58 17.01
C PRO A 334 -41.89 18.65 18.08
N TYR A 335 -40.71 18.64 18.71
CA TYR A 335 -40.34 19.66 19.69
C TYR A 335 -40.02 21.00 19.03
N ILE A 336 -39.36 21.00 17.88
CA ILE A 336 -39.09 22.23 17.12
C ILE A 336 -40.40 22.91 16.71
N TYR A 337 -41.35 22.15 16.16
CA TYR A 337 -42.65 22.70 15.77
C TYR A 337 -43.45 23.25 16.96
N ARG A 338 -43.31 22.64 18.15
CA ARG A 338 -44.06 23.04 19.34
C ARG A 338 -43.42 24.22 20.09
N TYR A 339 -42.10 24.27 20.20
CA TYR A 339 -41.40 25.19 21.12
C TYR A 339 -40.48 26.20 20.42
N ALA A 340 -40.04 25.94 19.18
CA ALA A 340 -39.07 26.79 18.50
C ALA A 340 -39.34 26.93 16.99
N PRO A 341 -40.52 27.43 16.57
CA PRO A 341 -40.88 27.53 15.15
C PRO A 341 -39.96 28.45 14.35
N PHE A 342 -39.27 29.39 15.01
CA PHE A 342 -38.27 30.27 14.38
C PHE A 342 -37.07 29.50 13.81
N LEU A 343 -36.78 28.29 14.31
CA LEU A 343 -35.69 27.45 13.78
C LEU A 343 -36.03 26.79 12.44
N ASN A 344 -37.29 26.78 12.00
CA ASN A 344 -37.68 26.13 10.75
C ASN A 344 -36.99 26.74 9.53
N SER A 345 -36.86 28.07 9.49
CA SER A 345 -36.18 28.77 8.38
C SER A 345 -34.69 28.42 8.26
N PRO A 346 -33.86 28.56 9.32
CA PRO A 346 -32.45 28.16 9.24
C PRO A 346 -32.28 26.66 9.03
N ILE A 347 -33.11 25.80 9.65
CA ILE A 347 -33.06 24.34 9.44
C ILE A 347 -33.35 24.00 7.97
N SER A 348 -34.36 24.60 7.36
CA SER A 348 -34.67 24.35 5.94
C SER A 348 -33.53 24.79 5.01
N SER A 349 -32.83 25.87 5.36
CA SER A 349 -31.67 26.36 4.61
C SER A 349 -30.48 25.39 4.73
N VAL A 350 -30.21 24.90 5.93
CA VAL A 350 -29.17 23.88 6.18
C VAL A 350 -29.53 22.57 5.48
N GLN A 351 -30.79 22.15 5.49
CA GLN A 351 -31.25 20.96 4.76
C GLN A 351 -31.02 21.09 3.26
N ARG A 352 -31.33 22.25 2.65
CA ARG A 352 -31.02 22.48 1.22
C ARG A 352 -29.53 22.40 0.94
N TRP A 353 -28.68 22.94 1.82
CA TRP A 353 -27.24 22.81 1.69
C TRP A 353 -26.76 21.37 1.87
N TRP A 354 -27.42 20.59 2.74
CA TRP A 354 -27.09 19.20 3.02
C TRP A 354 -27.40 18.27 1.84
N PHE A 355 -28.53 18.48 1.17
CA PHE A 355 -28.99 17.63 0.07
C PHE A 355 -28.51 18.03 -1.34
N ARG A 356 -27.97 19.24 -1.49
CA ARG A 356 -27.26 19.66 -2.71
C ARG A 356 -25.85 19.10 -2.73
#